data_AF-A0A3A9JWQ0-F1
#
_entry.id   AF-A0A3A9JWQ0-F1
#
_cell.length_a   1.000
_cell.length_b   1.000
_cell.length_c   1.000
_cell.angle_alpha   90.00
_cell.angle_beta   90.00
_cell.angle_gamma   90.00
#
_symmetry.space_group_name_H-M   'P 1'
#
loop_
_entity.id
_entity.type
_entity.pdbx_description
1 polymer ?
#
loop_
_entity_poly.entity_id
_entity_poly.type
_entity_poly.pdbx_seq_one_letter_code
_entity_poly.pdbx_strand_id
1 'polypeptide(L)'
;MGIFEEELLEEINWRTNEISILKTIPFLYPLSKEQKETLQKHSIPAMYSLWEGFVVASFSLYIREINRLKLTKDKINLNILVHAIDVKYQLNNGRTDFNKKVKLVDGICKYIGSEICIPSSLPTESNVNFKVINNILDRFSLSPLPEKPFKDRLNKLLLVRNSIAHGENSIPITQSLVTELSFTVLDSMHEVFNRILEGYKNKTYLQKRFMTDKISFKSQN
;
A
#
# COMPACT_ATOMS: atom_id res chain seq x y z
N MET A 1 -20.90 9.38 -7.99
CA MET A 1 -19.78 8.49 -7.61
C MET A 1 -19.94 8.22 -6.11
N GLY A 2 -19.37 7.16 -5.53
CA GLY A 2 -19.49 6.95 -4.08
C GLY A 2 -18.50 7.83 -3.31
N ILE A 3 -18.83 8.30 -2.10
CA ILE A 3 -17.94 9.17 -1.28
C ILE A 3 -16.52 8.57 -1.16
N PHE A 4 -16.41 7.27 -0.92
CA PHE A 4 -15.12 6.57 -0.85
C PHE A 4 -14.30 6.63 -2.15
N GLU A 5 -14.98 6.51 -3.30
CA GLU A 5 -14.35 6.59 -4.62
C GLU A 5 -13.90 8.02 -4.93
N GLU A 6 -14.69 9.03 -4.51
CA GLU A 6 -14.34 10.44 -4.60
C GLU A 6 -13.10 10.78 -3.78
N GLU A 7 -13.04 10.37 -2.50
CA GLU A 7 -11.88 10.60 -1.64
C GLU A 7 -10.60 9.92 -2.19
N LEU A 8 -10.72 8.70 -2.72
CA LEU A 8 -9.60 8.02 -3.36
C LEU A 8 -9.10 8.73 -4.63
N LEU A 9 -10.02 9.31 -5.42
CA LEU A 9 -9.66 10.08 -6.60
C LEU A 9 -9.02 11.42 -6.24
N GLU A 10 -9.48 12.09 -5.18
CA GLU A 10 -8.84 13.30 -4.67
C GLU A 10 -7.37 13.03 -4.31
N GLU A 11 -7.07 11.89 -3.67
CA GLU A 11 -5.69 11.50 -3.36
C GLU A 11 -4.79 11.35 -4.59
N ILE A 12 -5.34 10.93 -5.74
CA ILE A 12 -4.61 10.91 -7.02
C ILE A 12 -4.45 12.32 -7.58
N ASN A 13 -5.53 13.10 -7.59
CA ASN A 13 -5.60 14.38 -8.28
C ASN A 13 -4.58 15.38 -7.74
N TRP A 14 -4.52 15.57 -6.41
CA TRP A 14 -3.61 16.55 -5.84
C TRP A 14 -2.14 16.15 -6.05
N ARG A 15 -1.81 14.85 -5.97
CA ARG A 15 -0.46 14.36 -6.25
C ARG A 15 -0.10 14.46 -7.72
N THR A 16 -1.06 14.28 -8.62
CA THR A 16 -0.86 14.47 -10.06
C THR A 16 -0.51 15.92 -10.36
N ASN A 17 -1.12 16.87 -9.67
CA ASN A 17 -0.77 18.29 -9.77
C ASN A 17 0.66 18.56 -9.27
N GLU A 18 1.03 18.04 -8.09
CA GLU A 18 2.39 18.16 -7.54
C GLU A 18 3.45 17.57 -8.50
N ILE A 19 3.22 16.36 -9.03
CA ILE A 19 4.11 15.72 -10.01
C ILE A 19 4.25 16.56 -11.27
N SER A 20 3.15 17.16 -11.74
CA SER A 20 3.15 18.02 -12.93
C SER A 20 3.99 19.28 -12.69
N ILE A 21 3.87 19.90 -11.52
CA ILE A 21 4.68 21.05 -11.12
C ILE A 21 6.17 20.67 -11.06
N LEU A 22 6.52 19.58 -10.37
CA LEU A 22 7.90 19.10 -10.22
C LEU A 22 8.61 18.88 -11.56
N LYS A 23 7.88 18.37 -12.56
CA LYS A 23 8.43 18.11 -13.91
C LYS A 23 8.57 19.35 -14.78
N THR A 24 7.77 20.39 -14.52
CA THR A 24 7.64 21.55 -15.41
C THR A 24 8.46 22.75 -14.93
N ILE A 25 8.61 22.95 -13.62
CA ILE A 25 9.43 24.05 -13.05
C ILE A 25 10.80 24.20 -13.72
N PRO A 26 11.58 23.12 -13.99
CA PRO A 26 12.89 23.26 -14.64
C PRO A 26 12.85 23.91 -16.03
N PHE A 27 11.69 23.96 -16.69
CA PHE A 27 11.51 24.47 -18.05
C PHE A 27 10.69 25.76 -18.12
N LEU A 28 9.89 26.06 -17.10
CA LEU A 28 9.05 27.25 -17.06
C LEU A 28 9.84 28.53 -16.77
N TYR A 29 11.01 28.41 -16.15
CA TYR A 29 11.83 29.55 -15.73
C TYR A 29 13.20 29.57 -16.44
N PRO A 30 13.81 30.76 -16.62
CA PRO A 30 15.14 30.91 -17.21
C PRO A 30 16.24 30.49 -16.22
N LEU A 31 16.34 29.18 -15.98
CA LEU A 31 17.31 28.58 -15.07
C LEU A 31 18.60 28.20 -15.81
N SER A 32 19.74 28.28 -15.10
CA SER A 32 21.01 27.74 -15.58
C SER A 32 20.94 26.22 -15.74
N LYS A 33 21.88 25.64 -16.50
CA LYS A 33 21.98 24.19 -16.69
C LYS A 33 22.08 23.44 -15.35
N GLU A 34 22.95 23.90 -14.47
CA GLU A 34 23.17 23.31 -13.13
C GLU A 34 21.91 23.34 -12.26
N GLN A 35 21.18 24.45 -12.27
CA GLN A 35 19.91 24.57 -11.53
C GLN A 35 18.85 23.60 -12.09
N LYS A 36 18.74 23.46 -13.41
CA LYS A 36 17.82 22.52 -14.05
C LYS A 36 18.14 21.08 -13.66
N GLU A 37 19.41 20.70 -13.78
CA GLU A 37 19.89 19.35 -13.43
C GLU A 37 19.65 19.04 -11.95
N THR A 38 19.89 20.02 -11.07
CA THR A 38 19.63 19.89 -9.62
C THR A 38 18.14 19.69 -9.34
N LEU A 39 17.26 20.51 -9.92
CA LEU A 39 15.81 20.38 -9.73
C LEU A 39 15.28 19.06 -10.30
N GLN A 40 15.76 18.64 -11.47
CA GLN A 40 15.42 17.34 -12.06
C GLN A 40 15.83 16.19 -11.15
N LYS A 41 17.07 16.21 -10.63
CA LYS A 41 17.57 15.21 -9.69
C LYS A 41 16.68 15.11 -8.46
N HIS A 42 16.39 16.24 -7.80
CA HIS A 42 15.63 16.23 -6.55
C HIS A 42 14.11 16.08 -6.74
N SER A 43 13.60 16.20 -7.97
CA SER A 43 12.20 15.83 -8.28
C SER A 43 11.92 14.34 -8.08
N ILE A 44 12.90 13.45 -8.25
CA ILE A 44 12.68 12.00 -8.19
C ILE A 44 12.37 11.52 -6.76
N PRO A 45 13.16 11.86 -5.72
CA PRO A 45 12.79 11.57 -4.33
C PRO A 45 11.45 12.20 -3.92
N ALA A 46 11.12 13.39 -4.43
CA ALA A 46 9.83 14.03 -4.17
C ALA A 46 8.67 13.22 -4.78
N MET A 47 8.78 12.83 -6.06
CA MET A 47 7.79 11.95 -6.73
C MET A 47 7.66 10.60 -6.02
N TYR A 48 8.76 10.02 -5.53
CA TYR A 48 8.72 8.78 -4.75
C TYR A 48 7.97 8.98 -3.42
N SER A 49 8.20 10.10 -2.74
CA SER A 49 7.50 10.41 -1.48
C SER A 49 5.99 10.58 -1.71
N LEU A 50 5.58 11.16 -2.85
CA LEU A 50 4.17 11.23 -3.25
C LEU A 50 3.57 9.83 -3.47
N TRP A 51 4.30 8.93 -4.13
CA TRP A 51 3.91 7.53 -4.29
C TRP A 51 3.70 6.81 -2.95
N GLU A 52 4.67 6.88 -2.04
CA GLU A 52 4.53 6.26 -0.71
C GLU A 52 3.38 6.85 0.08
N GLY A 53 3.25 8.19 0.04
CA GLY A 53 2.16 8.90 0.68
C GLY A 53 0.80 8.48 0.13
N PHE A 54 0.67 8.26 -1.18
CA PHE A 54 -0.56 7.78 -1.80
C PHE A 54 -0.95 6.40 -1.28
N VAL A 55 0.00 5.47 -1.23
CA VAL A 55 -0.25 4.10 -0.75
C VAL A 55 -0.72 4.13 0.71
N VAL A 56 -0.08 4.92 1.57
CA VAL A 56 -0.52 5.03 2.97
C VAL A 56 -1.93 5.61 3.08
N ALA A 57 -2.22 6.67 2.34
CA ALA A 57 -3.51 7.34 2.40
C ALA A 57 -4.65 6.48 1.82
N SER A 58 -4.44 5.85 0.67
CA SER A 58 -5.48 5.03 0.00
C SER A 58 -5.90 3.83 0.84
N PHE A 59 -4.93 3.14 1.46
CA PHE A 59 -5.23 2.04 2.37
C PHE A 59 -5.81 2.52 3.70
N SER A 60 -5.42 3.70 4.19
CA SER A 60 -6.07 4.30 5.38
C SER A 60 -7.56 4.57 5.12
N LEU A 61 -7.91 5.09 3.94
CA LEU A 61 -9.30 5.27 3.51
C LEU A 61 -10.03 3.91 3.42
N TYR A 62 -9.41 2.91 2.79
CA TYR A 62 -10.00 1.57 2.66
C TYR A 62 -10.27 0.92 4.03
N ILE A 63 -9.29 0.98 4.94
CA ILE A 63 -9.39 0.48 6.32
C ILE A 63 -10.52 1.19 7.07
N ARG A 64 -10.62 2.52 6.92
CA ARG A 64 -11.69 3.31 7.54
C ARG A 64 -13.07 2.84 7.06
N GLU A 65 -13.25 2.60 5.76
CA GLU A 65 -14.51 2.08 5.24
C GLU A 65 -14.82 0.67 5.75
N ILE A 66 -13.84 -0.24 5.80
CA ILE A 66 -14.07 -1.58 6.36
C ILE A 66 -14.44 -1.50 7.85
N ASN A 67 -13.75 -0.68 8.64
CA ASN A 67 -14.06 -0.52 10.07
C ASN A 67 -15.49 0.05 10.28
N ARG A 68 -15.97 0.95 9.40
CA ARG A 68 -17.35 1.48 9.45
C ARG A 68 -18.41 0.40 9.27
N LEU A 69 -18.10 -0.70 8.57
CA LEU A 69 -19.02 -1.84 8.41
C LEU A 69 -19.20 -2.65 9.70
N LYS A 70 -18.38 -2.42 10.74
CA LYS A 70 -18.44 -3.11 12.04
C LYS A 70 -18.54 -4.64 11.90
N LEU A 71 -17.69 -5.20 11.03
CA LEU A 71 -17.70 -6.63 10.73
C LEU A 71 -17.27 -7.46 11.94
N THR A 72 -17.89 -8.64 12.07
CA THR A 72 -17.50 -9.67 13.02
C THR A 72 -16.43 -10.58 12.41
N LYS A 73 -15.71 -11.33 13.25
CA LYS A 73 -14.52 -12.09 12.82
C LYS A 73 -14.84 -13.24 11.88
N ASP A 74 -16.02 -13.82 12.05
CA ASP A 74 -16.58 -14.86 11.19
C ASP A 74 -16.95 -14.33 9.78
N LYS A 75 -17.00 -13.00 9.62
CA LYS A 75 -17.34 -12.36 8.35
C LYS A 75 -16.15 -11.73 7.65
N ILE A 76 -15.08 -11.39 8.35
CA ILE A 76 -13.93 -10.71 7.74
C ILE A 76 -12.96 -11.70 7.12
N ASN A 77 -12.32 -11.31 6.02
CA ASN A 77 -11.28 -12.11 5.40
C ASN A 77 -10.11 -12.37 6.38
N LEU A 78 -9.60 -13.60 6.38
CA LEU A 78 -8.50 -14.04 7.23
C LEU A 78 -7.23 -13.20 7.05
N ASN A 79 -6.88 -12.78 5.83
CA ASN A 79 -5.67 -11.97 5.60
C ASN A 79 -5.76 -10.62 6.32
N ILE A 80 -6.94 -9.98 6.30
CA ILE A 80 -7.18 -8.70 6.97
C ILE A 80 -7.16 -8.89 8.49
N LEU A 81 -7.75 -9.98 8.98
CA LEU A 81 -7.70 -10.32 10.41
C LEU A 81 -6.26 -10.55 10.89
N VAL A 82 -5.46 -11.28 10.11
CA VAL A 82 -4.04 -11.50 10.38
C VAL A 82 -3.29 -10.17 10.38
N HIS A 83 -3.54 -9.28 9.41
CA HIS A 83 -2.95 -7.94 9.41
C HIS A 83 -3.29 -7.15 10.69
N ALA A 84 -4.56 -7.15 11.12
CA ALA A 84 -4.97 -6.43 12.32
C ALA A 84 -4.29 -6.96 13.60
N ILE A 85 -4.16 -8.29 13.73
CA ILE A 85 -3.46 -8.93 14.85
C ILE A 85 -1.95 -8.67 14.76
N ASP A 86 -1.37 -8.78 13.57
CA ASP A 86 0.06 -8.54 13.32
C ASP A 86 0.48 -7.13 13.75
N VAL A 87 -0.25 -6.10 13.30
CA VAL A 87 0.04 -4.72 13.67
C VAL A 87 -0.19 -4.46 15.16
N LYS A 88 -1.31 -4.94 15.72
CA LYS A 88 -1.66 -4.67 17.13
C LYS A 88 -0.70 -5.33 18.11
N TYR A 89 -0.28 -6.56 17.82
CA TYR A 89 0.53 -7.35 18.75
C TYR A 89 1.99 -7.46 18.33
N GLN A 90 2.37 -7.05 17.11
CA GLN A 90 3.72 -7.12 16.54
C GLN A 90 4.20 -8.58 16.49
N LEU A 91 3.55 -9.41 15.67
CA LEU A 91 3.79 -10.86 15.66
C LEU A 91 5.24 -11.21 15.33
N ASN A 92 5.89 -10.39 14.50
CA ASN A 92 7.28 -10.58 14.08
C ASN A 92 8.34 -10.12 15.10
N ASN A 93 7.94 -9.54 16.24
CA ASN A 93 8.91 -9.23 17.28
C ASN A 93 9.47 -10.52 17.87
N GLY A 94 10.80 -10.65 17.90
CA GLY A 94 11.50 -11.73 18.58
C GLY A 94 11.16 -11.75 20.07
N ARG A 95 10.14 -12.51 20.46
CA ARG A 95 9.74 -12.70 21.86
C ARG A 95 10.58 -13.84 22.44
N THR A 96 11.77 -13.50 22.93
CA THR A 96 12.68 -14.45 23.58
C THR A 96 12.19 -14.89 24.97
N ASP A 97 11.53 -13.98 25.70
CA ASP A 97 11.00 -14.20 27.04
C ASP A 97 9.60 -14.86 27.05
N PHE A 98 9.37 -15.82 27.94
CA PHE A 98 8.09 -16.56 28.05
C PHE A 98 6.94 -15.65 28.48
N ASN A 99 7.15 -14.68 29.37
CA ASN A 99 6.09 -13.76 29.79
C ASN A 99 5.61 -12.89 28.62
N LYS A 100 6.50 -12.49 27.71
CA LYS A 100 6.12 -11.81 26.46
C LYS A 100 5.23 -12.71 25.57
N LYS A 101 5.47 -14.03 25.54
CA LYS A 101 4.63 -15.00 24.82
C LYS A 101 3.26 -15.16 25.49
N VAL A 102 3.21 -15.24 26.82
CA VAL A 102 1.94 -15.28 27.58
C VAL A 102 1.09 -14.03 27.30
N LYS A 103 1.70 -12.84 27.37
CA LYS A 103 1.01 -11.57 27.06
C LYS A 103 0.48 -11.52 25.63
N LEU A 104 1.21 -12.08 24.67
CA LEU A 104 0.71 -12.21 23.30
C LEU A 104 -0.54 -13.08 23.23
N VAL A 105 -0.45 -14.30 23.78
CA VAL A 105 -1.55 -15.27 23.70
C VAL A 105 -2.79 -14.73 24.40
N ASP A 106 -2.64 -14.18 25.61
CA ASP A 106 -3.73 -13.50 26.33
C ASP A 106 -4.32 -12.33 25.50
N GLY A 107 -3.46 -11.53 24.88
CA GLY A 107 -3.87 -10.46 23.97
C GLY A 107 -4.70 -10.96 22.78
N ILE A 108 -4.24 -12.02 22.11
CA ILE A 108 -4.97 -12.64 21.00
C ILE A 108 -6.31 -13.20 21.47
N CYS A 109 -6.36 -13.93 22.59
CA CYS A 109 -7.61 -14.46 23.15
C CYS A 109 -8.62 -13.34 23.45
N LYS A 110 -8.17 -12.24 24.06
CA LYS A 110 -9.01 -11.05 24.29
C LYS A 110 -9.46 -10.40 22.98
N TYR A 111 -8.57 -10.29 22.01
CA TYR A 111 -8.91 -9.77 20.69
C TYR A 111 -9.93 -10.65 19.98
N ILE A 112 -9.89 -11.98 20.14
CA ILE A 112 -10.89 -12.92 19.64
C ILE A 112 -12.26 -12.70 20.30
N GLY A 113 -12.34 -12.11 21.49
CA GLY A 113 -13.61 -11.72 22.13
C GLY A 113 -14.17 -10.36 21.73
N SER A 114 -13.38 -9.44 21.14
CA SER A 114 -13.78 -8.03 20.92
C SER A 114 -14.33 -7.74 19.51
N GLU A 115 -14.91 -6.56 19.29
CA GLU A 115 -15.13 -6.07 17.91
C GLU A 115 -13.81 -5.95 17.15
N ILE A 116 -13.84 -6.11 15.82
CA ILE A 116 -12.66 -5.91 14.98
C ILE A 116 -12.46 -4.42 14.75
N CYS A 117 -11.24 -3.98 15.03
CA CYS A 117 -10.74 -2.69 14.60
C CYS A 117 -9.41 -2.95 13.89
N ILE A 118 -9.37 -2.65 12.59
CA ILE A 118 -8.18 -2.75 11.76
C ILE A 118 -7.38 -1.47 11.96
N PRO A 119 -6.12 -1.55 12.44
CA PRO A 119 -5.24 -0.39 12.55
C PRO A 119 -4.83 0.11 11.16
N SER A 120 -4.64 1.42 10.99
CA SER A 120 -4.24 2.03 9.71
C SER A 120 -2.76 1.90 9.36
N SER A 121 -1.93 1.38 10.28
CA SER A 121 -0.49 1.24 10.06
C SER A 121 -0.18 0.16 9.03
N LEU A 122 0.61 0.51 8.02
CA LEU A 122 1.03 -0.38 6.95
C LEU A 122 2.52 -0.73 7.07
N PRO A 123 2.91 -1.98 6.78
CA PRO A 123 4.31 -2.38 6.72
C PRO A 123 4.92 -1.93 5.38
N THR A 124 5.19 -0.63 5.23
CA THR A 124 5.80 -0.08 4.01
C THR A 124 7.31 -0.33 3.91
N GLU A 125 7.95 -0.90 4.95
CA GLU A 125 9.40 -1.19 5.00
C GLU A 125 10.28 0.03 4.63
N SER A 126 9.76 1.25 4.84
CA SER A 126 10.34 2.53 4.38
C SER A 126 10.62 2.60 2.88
N ASN A 127 10.11 1.64 2.09
CA ASN A 127 10.29 1.55 0.64
C ASN A 127 9.11 0.80 0.02
N VAL A 128 8.18 1.51 -0.62
CA VAL A 128 7.11 0.86 -1.39
C VAL A 128 7.59 0.49 -2.81
N ASN A 129 8.27 -0.65 -2.96
CA ASN A 129 8.56 -1.27 -4.26
C ASN A 129 7.45 -2.25 -4.70
N PHE A 130 7.62 -2.91 -5.86
CA PHE A 130 6.63 -3.87 -6.38
C PHE A 130 6.32 -5.02 -5.42
N LYS A 131 7.34 -5.56 -4.73
CA LYS A 131 7.15 -6.63 -3.74
C LYS A 131 6.34 -6.12 -2.56
N VAL A 132 6.70 -4.96 -2.02
CA VAL A 132 6.04 -4.36 -0.85
C VAL A 132 4.59 -4.01 -1.15
N ILE A 133 4.29 -3.33 -2.27
CA ILE A 133 2.90 -3.00 -2.62
C ILE A 133 2.03 -4.25 -2.81
N ASN A 134 2.55 -5.31 -3.45
CA ASN A 134 1.80 -6.55 -3.60
C ASN A 134 1.61 -7.31 -2.28
N ASN A 135 2.59 -7.26 -1.37
CA ASN A 135 2.42 -7.78 -0.01
C ASN A 135 1.32 -7.02 0.75
N ILE A 136 1.24 -5.69 0.58
CA ILE A 136 0.17 -4.89 1.17
C ILE A 136 -1.18 -5.26 0.53
N LEU A 137 -1.29 -5.33 -0.80
CA LEU A 137 -2.52 -5.74 -1.49
C LEU A 137 -3.02 -7.12 -1.01
N ASP A 138 -2.11 -8.10 -0.89
CA ASP A 138 -2.44 -9.45 -0.41
C ASP A 138 -2.95 -9.46 1.04
N ARG A 139 -2.35 -8.67 1.94
CA ARG A 139 -2.84 -8.48 3.32
C ARG A 139 -4.28 -7.99 3.36
N PHE A 140 -4.71 -7.24 2.34
CA PHE A 140 -6.07 -6.74 2.22
C PHE A 140 -6.96 -7.56 1.28
N SER A 141 -6.50 -8.74 0.84
CA SER A 141 -7.23 -9.63 -0.09
C SER A 141 -7.60 -8.97 -1.42
N LEU A 142 -6.76 -8.03 -1.86
CA LEU A 142 -6.89 -7.33 -3.13
C LEU A 142 -6.07 -8.05 -4.19
N SER A 143 -6.48 -7.90 -5.46
CA SER A 143 -5.71 -8.47 -6.57
C SER A 143 -4.34 -7.80 -6.68
N PRO A 144 -3.27 -8.55 -7.00
CA PRO A 144 -1.93 -8.00 -7.13
C PRO A 144 -1.82 -7.10 -8.36
N LEU A 145 -0.89 -6.15 -8.35
CA LEU A 145 -0.44 -5.45 -9.55
C LEU A 145 0.17 -6.47 -10.53
N PRO A 146 -0.08 -6.34 -11.83
CA PRO A 146 0.52 -7.24 -12.82
C PRO A 146 2.03 -7.05 -12.86
N GLU A 147 2.77 -8.14 -13.06
CA GLU A 147 4.24 -8.10 -13.04
C GLU A 147 4.81 -7.17 -14.12
N LYS A 148 4.25 -7.22 -15.32
CA LYS A 148 4.54 -6.27 -16.38
C LYS A 148 3.42 -5.22 -16.47
N PRO A 149 3.74 -3.92 -16.56
CA PRO A 149 5.09 -3.33 -16.54
C PRO A 149 5.59 -2.93 -15.13
N PHE A 150 4.81 -3.17 -14.06
CA PHE A 150 5.03 -2.51 -12.77
C PHE A 150 6.26 -2.98 -11.99
N LYS A 151 6.67 -4.25 -12.11
CA LYS A 151 7.82 -4.77 -11.38
C LYS A 151 9.10 -4.03 -11.73
N ASP A 152 9.42 -3.94 -13.01
CA ASP A 152 10.64 -3.28 -13.47
C ASP A 152 10.57 -1.77 -13.23
N ARG A 153 9.40 -1.16 -13.48
CA ARG A 153 9.20 0.29 -13.31
C ARG A 153 9.35 0.73 -11.85
N LEU A 154 8.65 0.10 -10.91
CA LEU A 154 8.71 0.47 -9.48
C LEU A 154 10.08 0.16 -8.87
N ASN A 155 10.72 -0.94 -9.27
CA ASN A 155 12.07 -1.25 -8.82
C ASN A 155 13.10 -0.26 -9.36
N LYS A 156 12.96 0.19 -10.62
CA LYS A 156 13.78 1.26 -11.20
C LYS A 156 13.56 2.58 -10.47
N LEU A 157 12.32 2.95 -10.17
CA LEU A 157 12.02 4.14 -9.38
C LEU A 157 12.73 4.12 -8.02
N LEU A 158 12.63 3.01 -7.27
CA LEU A 158 13.30 2.85 -5.98
C LEU A 158 14.82 2.92 -6.12
N LEU A 159 15.39 2.23 -7.11
CA LEU A 159 16.83 2.23 -7.39
C LEU A 159 17.34 3.66 -7.59
N VAL A 160 16.71 4.42 -8.49
CA VAL A 160 17.12 5.79 -8.81
C VAL A 160 16.94 6.72 -7.61
N ARG A 161 15.83 6.59 -6.88
CA ARG A 161 15.59 7.36 -5.65
C ARG A 161 16.68 7.10 -4.61
N ASN A 162 17.04 5.84 -4.37
CA ASN A 162 18.05 5.48 -3.38
C ASN A 162 19.43 5.99 -3.77
N SER A 163 19.81 5.86 -5.04
CA SER A 163 21.07 6.41 -5.56
C SER A 163 21.16 7.93 -5.28
N ILE A 164 20.09 8.68 -5.56
CA ILE A 164 20.03 10.12 -5.29
C ILE A 164 20.11 10.42 -3.79
N ALA A 165 19.35 9.71 -2.96
CA ALA A 165 19.31 9.91 -1.51
C ALA A 165 20.65 9.61 -0.82
N HIS A 166 21.43 8.67 -1.35
CA HIS A 166 22.78 8.35 -0.88
C HIS A 166 23.86 9.27 -1.48
N GLY A 167 23.49 10.25 -2.31
CA GLY A 167 24.43 11.21 -2.92
C GLY A 167 25.26 10.62 -4.06
N GLU A 168 24.88 9.46 -4.58
CA GLU A 168 25.53 8.86 -5.74
C GLU A 168 25.24 9.67 -7.01
N ASN A 169 26.19 9.67 -7.94
CA ASN A 169 26.10 10.34 -9.24
C ASN A 169 26.30 9.36 -10.41
N SER A 170 26.15 8.05 -10.15
CA SER A 170 26.36 6.98 -11.13
C SER A 170 25.25 6.90 -12.18
N ILE A 171 24.05 7.37 -11.85
CA ILE A 171 22.88 7.38 -12.75
C ILE A 171 22.67 8.81 -13.28
N PRO A 172 22.88 9.05 -14.59
CA PRO A 172 22.59 10.35 -15.19
C PRO A 172 21.08 10.65 -15.15
N ILE A 173 20.70 11.75 -14.50
CA ILE A 173 19.30 12.16 -14.42
C ILE A 173 18.96 13.05 -15.61
N THR A 174 18.26 12.48 -16.59
CA THR A 174 17.77 13.20 -17.78
C THR A 174 16.30 13.54 -17.63
N GLN A 175 15.81 14.52 -18.42
CA GLN A 175 14.37 14.83 -18.45
C GLN A 175 13.51 13.64 -18.88
N SER A 176 14.03 12.81 -19.79
CA SER A 176 13.35 11.59 -20.23
C SER A 176 13.16 10.62 -19.06
N LEU A 177 14.19 10.44 -18.23
CA LEU A 177 14.11 9.61 -17.03
C LEU A 177 13.11 10.18 -16.01
N VAL A 178 13.16 11.49 -15.74
CA VAL A 178 12.19 12.16 -14.85
C VAL A 178 10.75 11.94 -15.34
N THR A 179 10.55 12.04 -16.66
CA THR A 179 9.25 11.84 -17.28
C THR A 179 8.79 10.38 -17.19
N GLU A 180 9.66 9.42 -17.48
CA GLU A 180 9.41 7.99 -17.33
C GLU A 180 9.01 7.61 -15.89
N LEU A 181 9.78 8.09 -14.91
CA LEU A 181 9.53 7.82 -13.50
C LEU A 181 8.25 8.49 -13.00
N SER A 182 7.89 9.65 -13.54
CA SER A 182 6.60 10.27 -13.22
C SER A 182 5.41 9.45 -13.72
N PHE A 183 5.49 8.91 -14.94
CA PHE A 183 4.45 8.02 -15.47
C PHE A 183 4.39 6.73 -14.66
N THR A 184 5.53 6.20 -14.23
CA THR A 184 5.58 5.06 -13.31
C THR A 184 4.79 5.34 -12.02
N VAL A 185 4.97 6.52 -11.40
CA VAL A 185 4.23 6.90 -10.19
C VAL A 185 2.74 7.02 -10.49
N LEU A 186 2.36 7.79 -11.51
CA LEU A 186 0.96 8.01 -11.87
C LEU A 186 0.23 6.70 -12.22
N ASP A 187 0.80 5.89 -13.10
CA ASP A 187 0.23 4.59 -13.50
C ASP A 187 0.08 3.67 -12.28
N SER A 188 1.06 3.65 -11.37
CA SER A 188 1.00 2.82 -10.16
C SER A 188 -0.07 3.29 -9.18
N MET A 189 -0.27 4.61 -9.03
CA MET A 189 -1.35 5.15 -8.20
C MET A 189 -2.72 4.77 -8.76
N HIS A 190 -2.93 4.93 -10.08
CA HIS A 190 -4.17 4.53 -10.74
C HIS A 190 -4.41 3.03 -10.66
N GLU A 191 -3.37 2.22 -10.80
CA GLU A 191 -3.52 0.77 -10.69
C GLU A 191 -3.91 0.36 -9.26
N VAL A 192 -3.22 0.86 -8.23
CA VAL A 192 -3.60 0.59 -6.82
C VAL A 192 -5.02 1.07 -6.53
N PHE A 193 -5.41 2.24 -7.04
CA PHE A 193 -6.78 2.74 -6.96
C PHE A 193 -7.79 1.74 -7.52
N ASN A 194 -7.54 1.21 -8.73
CA ASN A 194 -8.40 0.23 -9.36
C ASN A 194 -8.51 -1.05 -8.50
N ARG A 195 -7.39 -1.55 -7.96
CA ARG A 195 -7.36 -2.74 -7.10
C ARG A 195 -8.19 -2.55 -5.83
N ILE A 196 -8.05 -1.40 -5.16
CA ILE A 196 -8.81 -1.06 -3.95
C ILE A 196 -10.30 -0.95 -4.26
N LEU A 197 -10.66 -0.21 -5.32
CA LEU A 197 -12.05 0.04 -5.68
C LEU A 197 -12.76 -1.24 -6.13
N GLU A 198 -12.11 -2.04 -6.96
CA GLU A 198 -12.62 -3.36 -7.39
C GLU A 198 -12.80 -4.27 -6.18
N GLY A 199 -11.78 -4.36 -5.30
CA GLY A 199 -11.84 -5.18 -4.11
C GLY A 199 -12.95 -4.76 -3.13
N TYR A 200 -13.20 -3.45 -3.00
CA TYR A 200 -14.32 -2.91 -2.22
C TYR A 200 -15.67 -3.27 -2.84
N LYS A 201 -15.86 -3.01 -4.14
CA LYS A 201 -17.09 -3.32 -4.89
C LYS A 201 -17.43 -4.82 -4.82
N ASN A 202 -16.42 -5.67 -4.98
CA ASN A 202 -16.55 -7.12 -4.93
C ASN A 202 -16.58 -7.70 -3.51
N LYS A 203 -16.49 -6.85 -2.47
CA LYS A 203 -16.50 -7.24 -1.06
C LYS A 203 -15.47 -8.33 -0.72
N THR A 204 -14.28 -8.24 -1.31
CA THR A 204 -13.16 -9.18 -1.09
C THR A 204 -12.71 -9.24 0.37
N TYR A 205 -13.01 -8.19 1.14
CA TYR A 205 -12.82 -8.11 2.59
C TYR A 205 -13.72 -9.05 3.40
N LEU A 206 -14.73 -9.68 2.77
CA LEU A 206 -15.54 -10.70 3.42
C LEU A 206 -14.89 -12.08 3.31
N GLN A 207 -15.04 -12.88 4.36
CA GLN A 207 -14.66 -14.28 4.33
C GLN A 207 -15.50 -15.01 3.28
N LYS A 208 -14.84 -15.68 2.33
CA LYS A 208 -15.51 -16.66 1.50
C LYS A 208 -15.94 -17.79 2.43
N ARG A 209 -17.25 -18.00 2.61
CA ARG A 209 -17.75 -19.16 3.36
C ARG A 209 -17.09 -20.39 2.77
N PHE A 210 -16.25 -21.06 3.55
CA PHE A 210 -16.02 -22.47 3.30
C PHE A 210 -17.40 -23.12 3.41
N MET A 211 -17.94 -23.62 2.31
CA MET A 211 -18.97 -24.65 2.39
C MET A 211 -18.29 -25.82 3.07
N THR A 212 -18.25 -25.83 4.40
CA THR A 212 -18.08 -27.08 5.13
C THR A 212 -19.34 -27.86 4.83
N ASP A 213 -19.21 -28.78 3.88
CA ASP A 213 -20.17 -29.81 3.62
C ASP A 213 -20.69 -30.35 4.95
N LYS A 214 -22.00 -30.47 5.04
CA LYS A 214 -22.66 -31.30 6.03
C LYS A 214 -22.08 -32.70 5.91
N ILE A 215 -21.04 -33.02 6.69
CA ILE A 215 -20.80 -34.40 7.09
C ILE A 215 -21.94 -34.71 8.06
N SER A 216 -23.05 -35.14 7.46
CA SER A 216 -24.09 -35.87 8.16
C SER A 216 -23.41 -37.11 8.74
N PHE A 217 -23.19 -37.10 10.06
CA PHE A 217 -23.09 -38.34 10.81
C PHE A 217 -24.42 -39.07 10.61
N LYS A 218 -24.50 -39.90 9.56
CA LYS A 218 -25.41 -41.04 9.57
C LYS A 218 -24.88 -41.95 10.66
N SER A 219 -25.54 -41.89 11.81
CA SER A 219 -25.65 -43.02 12.72
C SER A 219 -26.04 -44.25 11.90
N GLN A 220 -25.14 -45.21 11.80
CA GLN A 220 -25.50 -46.58 11.47
C GLN A 220 -25.38 -47.40 12.76
N ASN A 221 -26.46 -48.14 12.98
CA ASN A 221 -26.71 -49.09 14.04
C ASN A 221 -25.62 -50.15 14.16
#